data_AF-A0ABD2VJR9-F1
#
_entry.id   AF-A0ABD2VJR9-F1
#
_cell.length_a   1.000
_cell.length_b   1.000
_cell.length_c   1.000
_cell.angle_alpha   90.00
_cell.angle_beta   90.00
_cell.angle_gamma   90.00
#
_symmetry.space_group_name_H-M   'P 1'
#
loop_
_entity.id
_entity.type
_entity.pdbx_description
1 polymer ?
#
loop_
_entity_poly.entity_id
_entity_poly.type
_entity_poly.pdbx_seq_one_letter_code
_entity_poly.pdbx_strand_id
1 'polypeptide(L)'
;METHVDFVQWLETDMTLNILMRLDDPADVVRAASVSCLWRQFVATNGISKQLCLRKFPQLSSITRITEPDLRVAERKDESSNSSWEALKRDHNFYASLLQDIETSNSRSSDCMGHAVRASSTDRYPFEGIVNTLAPSDRYGIGPSYWSSIGHSDPNAPETLIYKLKADLCCISEINIQPFEVYFHRGRPIYSAKSVRFRLGHLKSSREKSYLLHFPQLQPADDKFIWTYTSEEFQMRQENRLQQFKLPEPVLCIGGYLQIELLGRAQRCDIDNLFYICINYVKVRGRPLSPAFGVQNIELSGDFVLEYKRGFL
;
A
#
# COMPACT_ATOMS: atom_id res chain seq x y z
N MET A 1 53.99 -7.75 -12.47
CA MET A 1 52.70 -7.72 -11.75
C MET A 1 51.80 -6.79 -12.52
N GLU A 2 50.77 -7.31 -13.18
CA GLU A 2 49.74 -6.47 -13.76
C GLU A 2 48.92 -5.86 -12.62
N THR A 3 48.96 -4.54 -12.49
CA THR A 3 48.08 -3.81 -11.60
C THR A 3 46.69 -3.86 -12.22
N HIS A 4 45.87 -4.81 -11.80
CA HIS A 4 44.45 -4.83 -12.14
C HIS A 4 43.77 -3.67 -11.40
N VAL A 5 43.58 -2.56 -12.10
CA VAL A 5 42.84 -1.40 -11.60
C VAL A 5 41.35 -1.65 -11.85
N ASP A 6 40.51 -1.41 -10.84
CA ASP A 6 39.06 -1.65 -10.90
C ASP A 6 38.39 -0.68 -11.87
N PHE A 7 37.41 -1.13 -12.66
CA PHE A 7 36.64 -0.31 -13.61
C PHE A 7 36.14 1.02 -13.02
N VAL A 8 35.70 1.03 -11.77
CA VAL A 8 35.21 2.25 -11.08
C VAL A 8 36.32 3.29 -10.91
N GLN A 9 37.59 2.87 -10.92
CA GLN A 9 38.77 3.75 -10.86
C GLN A 9 39.28 4.15 -12.24
N TRP A 10 38.88 3.47 -13.32
CA TRP A 10 39.28 3.81 -14.70
C TRP A 10 38.48 4.96 -15.28
N LEU A 11 37.25 5.15 -14.81
CA LEU A 11 36.34 6.18 -15.29
C LEU A 11 36.21 7.31 -14.29
N GLU A 12 35.91 8.51 -14.80
CA GLU A 12 35.50 9.62 -13.94
C GLU A 12 34.22 9.25 -13.18
N THR A 13 34.11 9.73 -11.94
CA THR A 13 32.97 9.46 -11.05
C THR A 13 31.64 9.74 -11.75
N ASP A 14 31.54 10.85 -12.49
CA ASP A 14 30.32 11.26 -13.18
C ASP A 14 29.96 10.30 -14.33
N MET A 15 30.95 9.74 -15.02
CA MET A 15 30.70 8.74 -16.06
C MET A 15 30.22 7.42 -15.45
N THR A 16 30.88 6.95 -14.39
CA THR A 16 30.48 5.72 -13.67
C THR A 16 29.07 5.86 -13.11
N LEU A 17 28.75 7.01 -12.51
CA LEU A 17 27.41 7.31 -12.00
C LEU A 17 26.38 7.28 -13.13
N ASN A 18 26.66 7.96 -14.26
CA ASN A 18 25.77 7.96 -15.42
C ASN A 18 25.51 6.55 -15.96
N ILE A 19 26.52 5.68 -16.00
CA ILE A 19 26.37 4.29 -16.45
C ILE A 19 25.48 3.52 -15.47
N LEU A 20 25.77 3.57 -14.17
CA LEU A 20 25.01 2.82 -13.16
C LEU A 20 23.57 3.31 -13.02
N MET A 21 23.30 4.60 -13.27
CA MET A 21 21.95 5.16 -13.26
C MET A 21 21.10 4.74 -14.48
N ARG A 22 21.69 4.08 -15.48
CA ARG A 22 20.94 3.42 -16.58
C ARG A 22 20.48 2.02 -16.21
N LEU A 23 20.86 1.48 -15.05
CA LEU A 23 20.37 0.20 -14.58
C LEU A 23 18.93 0.37 -14.07
N ASP A 24 17.98 -0.13 -14.85
CA ASP A 24 16.55 -0.06 -14.52
C ASP A 24 16.06 -1.28 -13.72
N ASP A 25 16.80 -2.39 -13.79
CA ASP A 25 16.59 -3.59 -12.98
C ASP A 25 17.38 -3.48 -11.65
N PRO A 26 16.71 -3.44 -10.50
CA PRO A 26 17.34 -3.54 -9.18
C PRO A 26 18.30 -4.69 -9.01
N ALA A 27 18.02 -5.83 -9.64
CA ALA A 27 18.92 -6.97 -9.59
C ALA A 27 20.24 -6.65 -10.30
N ASP A 28 20.26 -5.79 -11.33
CA ASP A 28 21.51 -5.31 -11.94
C ASP A 28 22.30 -4.41 -10.99
N VAL A 29 21.63 -3.56 -10.21
CA VAL A 29 22.31 -2.71 -9.21
C VAL A 29 22.93 -3.58 -8.11
N VAL A 30 22.24 -4.63 -7.66
CA VAL A 30 22.78 -5.59 -6.68
C VAL A 30 23.94 -6.39 -7.27
N ARG A 31 23.82 -6.86 -8.52
CA ARG A 31 24.90 -7.55 -9.26
C ARG A 31 26.13 -6.65 -9.38
N ALA A 32 25.94 -5.40 -9.78
CA ALA A 32 26.99 -4.39 -9.86
C ALA A 32 27.70 -4.19 -8.51
N ALA A 33 26.95 -4.04 -7.42
CA ALA A 33 27.50 -3.92 -6.07
C ALA A 33 28.25 -5.19 -5.58
N SER A 34 28.05 -6.33 -6.25
CA SER A 34 28.69 -7.60 -5.88
C SER A 34 30.02 -7.85 -6.61
N VAL A 35 30.38 -7.01 -7.59
CA VAL A 35 31.60 -7.16 -8.41
C VAL A 35 32.87 -7.01 -7.57
N SER A 36 32.95 -5.97 -6.73
CA SER A 36 34.08 -5.71 -5.85
C SER A 36 33.70 -4.84 -4.65
N CYS A 37 34.62 -4.69 -3.69
CA CYS A 37 34.42 -3.76 -2.58
C CYS A 37 34.28 -2.30 -3.04
N LEU A 38 34.98 -1.91 -4.11
CA LEU A 38 34.95 -0.56 -4.67
C LEU A 38 33.61 -0.27 -5.34
N TRP A 39 33.06 -1.23 -6.09
CA TRP A 39 31.72 -1.10 -6.66
C TRP A 39 30.65 -0.97 -5.57
N ARG A 40 30.71 -1.83 -4.55
CA ARG A 40 29.79 -1.75 -3.43
C ARG A 40 29.84 -0.39 -2.73
N GLN A 41 31.06 0.11 -2.50
CA GLN A 41 31.26 1.42 -1.89
C GLN A 41 30.70 2.53 -2.79
N PHE A 42 30.99 2.50 -4.09
CA PHE A 42 30.50 3.48 -5.04
C PHE A 42 28.96 3.49 -5.12
N VAL A 43 28.33 2.33 -5.22
CA VAL A 43 26.86 2.18 -5.28
C VAL A 43 26.21 2.73 -4.02
N ALA A 44 26.76 2.43 -2.85
CA ALA A 44 26.23 2.89 -1.56
C ALA A 44 26.47 4.39 -1.34
N THR A 45 27.69 4.89 -1.61
CA THR A 45 28.03 6.31 -1.45
C THR A 45 27.21 7.21 -2.36
N ASN A 46 26.93 6.77 -3.60
CA ASN A 46 26.10 7.53 -4.54
C ASN A 46 24.60 7.23 -4.40
N GLY A 47 24.20 6.32 -3.50
CA GLY A 47 22.80 6.01 -3.23
C GLY A 47 22.04 5.46 -4.45
N ILE A 48 22.69 4.72 -5.34
CA ILE A 48 22.07 4.26 -6.61
C ILE A 48 20.79 3.46 -6.36
N SER A 49 20.80 2.54 -5.39
CA SER A 49 19.62 1.74 -5.01
C SER A 49 18.47 2.61 -4.50
N LYS A 50 18.78 3.68 -3.74
CA LYS A 50 17.79 4.64 -3.25
C LYS A 50 17.18 5.43 -4.40
N GLN A 51 18.01 5.93 -5.32
CA GLN A 51 17.53 6.69 -6.47
C GLN A 51 16.65 5.82 -7.38
N LEU A 52 17.05 4.57 -7.64
CA LEU A 52 16.23 3.62 -8.39
C LEU A 52 14.89 3.34 -7.70
N CYS A 53 14.92 3.13 -6.39
CA CYS A 53 13.73 2.99 -5.55
C CYS A 53 12.77 4.17 -5.70
N LEU A 54 13.26 5.39 -5.55
CA LEU A 54 12.46 6.61 -5.60
C LEU A 54 11.86 6.84 -7.00
N ARG A 55 12.58 6.45 -8.05
CA ARG A 55 12.07 6.52 -9.42
C ARG A 55 10.91 5.54 -9.65
N LYS A 56 10.99 4.32 -9.12
CA LYS A 56 9.91 3.31 -9.23
C LYS A 56 8.77 3.55 -8.25
N PHE A 57 9.07 4.02 -7.05
CA PHE A 57 8.13 4.22 -5.95
C PHE A 57 8.33 5.62 -5.35
N PRO A 58 7.73 6.67 -5.96
CA PRO A 58 7.85 8.03 -5.46
C PRO A 58 7.39 8.20 -4.01
N GLN A 59 6.52 7.31 -3.52
CA GLN A 59 6.02 7.31 -2.14
C GLN A 59 7.15 7.17 -1.11
N LEU A 60 8.30 6.62 -1.48
CA LEU A 60 9.46 6.48 -0.60
C LEU A 60 10.12 7.84 -0.25
N SER A 61 9.77 8.94 -0.93
CA SER A 61 10.37 10.25 -0.66
C SER A 61 10.05 10.80 0.74
N SER A 62 8.97 10.33 1.37
CA SER A 62 8.56 10.72 2.73
C SER A 62 9.31 9.98 3.84
N ILE A 63 10.28 9.12 3.51
CA ILE A 63 11.06 8.38 4.49
C ILE A 63 12.25 9.22 4.93
N THR A 64 12.29 9.55 6.22
CA THR A 64 13.37 10.35 6.81
C THR A 64 14.51 9.49 7.30
N ARG A 65 14.22 8.29 7.83
CA ARG A 65 15.25 7.45 8.43
C ARG A 65 14.93 5.96 8.33
N ILE A 66 15.98 5.16 8.17
CA ILE A 66 15.93 3.69 8.24
C ILE A 66 16.60 3.23 9.54
N THR A 67 15.97 2.29 10.24
CA THR A 67 16.45 1.69 11.48
C THR A 67 16.53 0.17 11.34
N GLU A 68 17.62 -0.43 11.81
CA GLU A 68 17.77 -1.88 11.92
C GLU A 68 17.75 -2.24 13.43
N PRO A 69 16.66 -2.81 13.96
CA PRO A 69 16.54 -3.08 15.39
C PRO A 69 17.55 -4.13 15.90
N ASP A 70 17.97 -5.07 15.05
CA ASP A 70 18.90 -6.15 15.43
C ASP A 70 20.32 -5.66 15.78
N LEU A 71 20.71 -4.46 15.33
CA LEU A 71 22.02 -3.86 15.64
C LEU A 71 22.06 -3.05 16.94
N ARG A 72 20.90 -2.67 17.51
CA ARG A 72 20.85 -1.83 18.72
C ARG A 72 21.40 -2.52 19.97
N VAL A 73 21.61 -3.83 19.95
CA VAL A 73 22.27 -4.57 21.03
C VAL A 73 23.80 -4.45 20.96
N ALA A 74 24.38 -4.13 19.80
CA ALA A 74 25.83 -4.08 19.59
C ALA A 74 26.43 -2.65 19.66
N GLU A 75 25.66 -1.60 19.37
CA GLU A 75 26.17 -0.23 19.20
C GLU A 75 26.33 0.59 20.50
N ARG A 76 26.78 -0.01 21.62
CA ARG A 76 27.20 0.76 22.82
C ARG A 76 28.69 1.12 22.87
N LYS A 77 29.46 0.88 21.81
CA LYS A 77 30.88 1.28 21.75
C LYS A 77 31.25 1.78 20.35
N ASP A 78 31.92 2.93 20.33
CA ASP A 78 32.66 3.58 19.23
C ASP A 78 31.88 4.46 18.23
N GLU A 79 31.57 5.68 18.69
CA GLU A 79 31.26 6.84 17.84
C GLU A 79 32.55 7.62 17.53
N SER A 80 32.94 7.74 16.24
CA SER A 80 33.62 8.97 15.74
C SER A 80 33.81 9.02 14.21
N SER A 81 33.99 7.91 13.50
CA SER A 81 34.23 7.95 12.02
C SER A 81 33.53 6.86 11.19
N ASN A 82 33.10 5.76 11.80
CA ASN A 82 32.39 4.66 11.13
C ASN A 82 30.88 4.90 10.91
N SER A 83 30.32 5.96 11.51
CA SER A 83 28.87 6.18 11.53
C SER A 83 28.28 6.54 10.16
N SER A 84 29.01 7.31 9.35
CA SER A 84 28.53 7.76 8.03
C SER A 84 28.50 6.62 7.00
N TRP A 85 29.57 5.82 6.92
CA TRP A 85 29.60 4.68 6.01
C TRP A 85 28.60 3.59 6.39
N GLU A 86 28.47 3.26 7.67
CA GLU A 86 27.48 2.27 8.10
C GLU A 86 26.04 2.77 7.86
N ALA A 87 25.77 4.08 7.92
CA ALA A 87 24.49 4.64 7.49
C ALA A 87 24.23 4.47 5.98
N LEU A 88 25.21 4.80 5.13
CA LEU A 88 25.10 4.63 3.67
C LEU A 88 24.91 3.15 3.26
N LYS A 89 25.64 2.26 3.91
CA LYS A 89 25.52 0.81 3.73
C LYS A 89 24.17 0.28 4.20
N ARG A 90 23.64 0.78 5.31
CA ARG A 90 22.29 0.44 5.81
C ARG A 90 21.22 0.87 4.81
N ASP A 91 21.30 2.10 4.31
CA ASP A 91 20.39 2.61 3.28
C ASP A 91 20.45 1.77 2.01
N HIS A 92 21.66 1.50 1.50
CA HIS A 92 21.85 0.65 0.33
C HIS A 92 21.21 -0.74 0.52
N ASN A 93 21.50 -1.42 1.63
CA ASN A 93 20.97 -2.75 1.92
C ASN A 93 19.44 -2.75 2.04
N PHE A 94 18.88 -1.71 2.66
CA PHE A 94 17.44 -1.52 2.76
C PHE A 94 16.78 -1.42 1.39
N TYR A 95 17.21 -0.45 0.56
CA TYR A 95 16.57 -0.18 -0.73
C TYR A 95 16.80 -1.31 -1.72
N ALA A 96 17.99 -1.94 -1.70
CA ALA A 96 18.27 -3.13 -2.49
C ALA A 96 17.35 -4.29 -2.11
N SER A 97 17.21 -4.58 -0.80
CA SER A 97 16.34 -5.67 -0.32
C SER A 97 14.87 -5.38 -0.60
N LEU A 98 14.42 -4.13 -0.44
CA LEU A 98 13.05 -3.72 -0.71
C LEU A 98 12.69 -3.96 -2.18
N LEU A 99 13.55 -3.54 -3.10
CA LEU A 99 13.34 -3.76 -4.53
C LEU A 99 13.33 -5.23 -4.89
N GLN A 100 14.31 -5.98 -4.37
CA GLN A 100 14.39 -7.42 -4.58
C GLN A 100 13.11 -8.11 -4.12
N ASP A 101 12.57 -7.74 -2.95
CA ASP A 101 11.32 -8.30 -2.44
C ASP A 101 10.14 -7.95 -3.32
N ILE A 102 10.02 -6.71 -3.77
CA ILE A 102 8.93 -6.32 -4.66
C ILE A 102 8.99 -7.11 -5.98
N GLU A 103 10.18 -7.23 -6.59
CA GLU A 103 10.32 -7.82 -7.92
C GLU A 103 10.26 -9.35 -7.94
N THR A 104 10.91 -10.02 -7.00
CA THR A 104 10.88 -11.49 -6.90
C THR A 104 9.46 -12.04 -6.75
N SER A 105 8.54 -11.23 -6.25
CA SER A 105 7.16 -11.63 -5.97
C SER A 105 6.10 -11.03 -6.88
N ASN A 106 6.49 -10.33 -7.95
CA ASN A 106 5.58 -10.10 -9.08
C ASN A 106 5.00 -11.44 -9.63
N SER A 107 5.67 -12.56 -9.37
CA SER A 107 5.20 -13.92 -9.67
C SER A 107 4.22 -14.53 -8.63
N ARG A 108 4.12 -13.99 -7.41
CA ARG A 108 3.35 -14.57 -6.27
C ARG A 108 2.55 -13.51 -5.51
N SER A 109 1.70 -12.77 -6.22
CA SER A 109 0.78 -11.81 -5.58
C SER A 109 -0.04 -12.50 -4.48
N SER A 110 0.01 -11.98 -3.27
CA SER A 110 -0.72 -12.45 -2.09
C SER A 110 -1.92 -11.54 -1.80
N ASP A 111 -2.72 -11.93 -0.81
CA ASP A 111 -3.82 -11.09 -0.31
C ASP A 111 -3.30 -10.12 0.76
N CYS A 112 -3.49 -8.82 0.53
CA CYS A 112 -3.11 -7.72 1.41
C CYS A 112 -4.24 -7.23 2.33
N MET A 113 -5.47 -7.75 2.18
CA MET A 113 -6.63 -7.31 2.94
C MET A 113 -6.49 -7.63 4.44
N GLY A 114 -6.48 -6.61 5.30
CA GLY A 114 -6.46 -6.79 6.76
C GLY A 114 -7.87 -6.80 7.32
N HIS A 115 -8.30 -5.68 7.90
CA HIS A 115 -9.62 -5.54 8.52
C HIS A 115 -10.35 -4.30 8.03
N ALA A 116 -11.68 -4.34 8.12
CA ALA A 116 -12.53 -3.19 7.85
C ALA A 116 -12.34 -2.13 8.92
N VAL A 117 -12.18 -0.87 8.51
CA VAL A 117 -12.04 0.27 9.43
C VAL A 117 -13.37 1.00 9.53
N ARG A 118 -13.94 1.40 8.38
CA ARG A 118 -15.18 2.19 8.38
C ARG A 118 -15.80 2.33 6.99
N ALA A 119 -17.12 2.53 6.94
CA ALA A 119 -17.82 3.06 5.78
C ALA A 119 -18.27 4.52 6.02
N SER A 120 -18.48 5.31 4.97
CA SER A 120 -19.09 6.66 5.06
C SER A 120 -20.50 6.61 5.63
N SER A 121 -21.28 5.62 5.21
CA SER A 121 -22.61 5.34 5.72
C SER A 121 -22.86 3.84 5.80
N THR A 122 -23.91 3.44 6.50
CA THR A 122 -24.41 2.07 6.51
C THR A 122 -25.90 2.12 6.77
N ASP A 123 -26.70 1.42 5.96
CA ASP A 123 -28.17 1.40 6.12
C ASP A 123 -28.58 0.66 7.38
N ARG A 124 -28.56 -0.68 7.38
CA ARG A 124 -28.94 -1.49 8.56
C ARG A 124 -27.75 -1.93 9.38
N TYR A 125 -27.07 -0.99 10.03
CA TYR A 125 -25.96 -1.32 10.94
C TYR A 125 -26.44 -2.10 12.18
N PRO A 126 -25.74 -3.17 12.63
CA PRO A 126 -24.48 -3.70 12.10
C PRO A 126 -24.64 -4.78 11.01
N PHE A 127 -25.87 -5.18 10.67
CA PHE A 127 -26.16 -6.33 9.80
C PHE A 127 -25.64 -6.16 8.37
N GLU A 128 -25.67 -4.94 7.83
CA GLU A 128 -25.16 -4.59 6.49
C GLU A 128 -23.82 -3.85 6.58
N GLY A 129 -23.00 -4.21 7.57
CA GLY A 129 -21.74 -3.54 7.86
C GLY A 129 -20.63 -3.86 6.87
N ILE A 130 -19.65 -2.94 6.78
CA ILE A 130 -18.42 -3.10 5.96
C ILE A 130 -17.67 -4.41 6.27
N VAL A 131 -17.78 -4.95 7.49
CA VAL A 131 -17.10 -6.18 7.91
C VAL A 131 -17.48 -7.39 7.03
N ASN A 132 -18.70 -7.39 6.50
CA ASN A 132 -19.22 -8.46 5.65
C ASN A 132 -18.47 -8.54 4.30
N THR A 133 -17.81 -7.45 3.89
CA THR A 133 -17.04 -7.39 2.64
C THR A 133 -15.69 -8.10 2.69
N LEU A 134 -15.28 -8.63 3.85
CA LEU A 134 -13.98 -9.26 4.06
C LEU A 134 -13.95 -10.74 3.64
N ALA A 135 -15.11 -11.38 3.48
CA ALA A 135 -15.22 -12.79 3.12
C ALA A 135 -15.88 -12.95 1.74
N PRO A 136 -15.42 -13.90 0.89
CA PRO A 136 -16.00 -14.15 -0.42
C PRO A 136 -17.28 -14.99 -0.31
N SER A 137 -18.24 -14.53 0.50
CA SER A 137 -19.52 -15.20 0.73
C SER A 137 -20.63 -14.16 0.81
N ASP A 138 -21.64 -14.33 -0.03
CA ASP A 138 -22.85 -13.51 -0.04
C ASP A 138 -23.84 -13.89 1.08
N ARG A 139 -23.46 -14.87 1.92
CA ARG A 139 -24.20 -15.33 3.09
C ARG A 139 -23.32 -15.50 4.31
N TYR A 140 -23.89 -15.19 5.47
CA TYR A 140 -23.34 -15.52 6.78
C TYR A 140 -24.41 -16.26 7.59
N GLY A 141 -24.21 -17.56 7.80
CA GLY A 141 -25.26 -18.45 8.30
C GLY A 141 -26.44 -18.52 7.32
N ILE A 142 -27.63 -18.12 7.78
CA ILE A 142 -28.87 -18.11 6.97
C ILE A 142 -29.10 -16.74 6.32
N GLY A 143 -28.43 -15.69 6.81
CA GLY A 143 -28.64 -14.31 6.36
C GLY A 143 -27.73 -13.90 5.20
N PRO A 144 -28.11 -12.84 4.46
CA PRO A 144 -27.23 -12.24 3.47
C PRO A 144 -26.01 -11.58 4.14
N SER A 145 -24.87 -11.57 3.46
CA SER A 145 -23.61 -10.98 3.92
C SER A 145 -23.11 -9.99 2.88
N TYR A 146 -23.27 -8.71 3.16
CA TYR A 146 -22.84 -7.60 2.30
C TYR A 146 -22.77 -6.30 3.10
N TRP A 147 -22.14 -5.29 2.52
CA TRP A 147 -22.30 -3.90 2.97
C TRP A 147 -23.33 -3.17 2.13
N SER A 148 -24.14 -2.32 2.76
CA SER A 148 -25.10 -1.43 2.11
C SER A 148 -24.91 0.01 2.57
N SER A 149 -24.84 0.95 1.63
CA SER A 149 -24.96 2.38 1.92
C SER A 149 -26.36 2.75 2.39
N ILE A 150 -26.53 3.89 3.07
CA ILE A 150 -27.87 4.50 3.19
C ILE A 150 -28.43 4.85 1.80
N GLY A 151 -29.75 4.87 1.69
CA GLY A 151 -30.45 5.34 0.49
C GLY A 151 -30.23 6.83 0.26
N HIS A 152 -30.00 7.23 -0.99
CA HIS A 152 -29.79 8.63 -1.36
C HIS A 152 -30.64 9.03 -2.58
N SER A 153 -31.14 10.26 -2.62
CA SER A 153 -31.97 10.75 -3.73
C SER A 153 -31.14 11.18 -4.96
N ASP A 154 -29.96 11.76 -4.71
CA ASP A 154 -28.99 12.12 -5.76
C ASP A 154 -28.23 10.89 -6.29
N PRO A 155 -28.29 10.56 -7.59
CA PRO A 155 -27.52 9.49 -8.21
C PRO A 155 -26.00 9.69 -8.21
N ASN A 156 -25.51 10.89 -7.91
CA ASN A 156 -24.09 11.22 -7.92
C ASN A 156 -23.46 11.26 -6.52
N ALA A 157 -24.27 11.06 -5.46
CA ALA A 157 -23.77 11.04 -4.10
C ALA A 157 -22.80 9.86 -3.88
N PRO A 158 -21.54 10.12 -3.52
CA PRO A 158 -20.52 9.08 -3.37
C PRO A 158 -20.62 8.35 -2.03
N GLU A 159 -19.95 7.22 -1.93
CA GLU A 159 -19.69 6.51 -0.67
C GLU A 159 -18.20 6.15 -0.58
N THR A 160 -17.70 5.91 0.62
CA THR A 160 -16.32 5.48 0.87
C THR A 160 -16.27 4.27 1.79
N LEU A 161 -15.38 3.33 1.48
CA LEU A 161 -15.04 2.18 2.32
C LEU A 161 -13.55 2.25 2.65
N ILE A 162 -13.21 2.23 3.94
CA ILE A 162 -11.84 2.33 4.44
C ILE A 162 -11.45 1.00 5.08
N TYR A 163 -10.29 0.48 4.67
CA TYR A 163 -9.70 -0.77 5.14
C TYR A 163 -8.27 -0.55 5.64
N LYS A 164 -7.88 -1.36 6.63
CA LYS A 164 -6.49 -1.56 7.01
C LYS A 164 -5.95 -2.75 6.25
N LEU A 165 -4.74 -2.61 5.71
CA LEU A 165 -3.99 -3.70 5.08
C LEU A 165 -3.25 -4.57 6.12
N LYS A 166 -2.87 -5.78 5.75
CA LYS A 166 -2.17 -6.74 6.64
C LYS A 166 -0.84 -6.23 7.19
N ALA A 167 -0.18 -5.32 6.48
CA ALA A 167 1.05 -4.67 6.91
C ALA A 167 0.98 -3.16 6.69
N ASP A 168 1.78 -2.42 7.46
CA ASP A 168 1.91 -0.98 7.29
C ASP A 168 2.70 -0.61 6.02
N LEU A 169 3.48 -1.55 5.48
CA LEU A 169 4.12 -1.41 4.18
C LEU A 169 3.64 -2.54 3.25
N CYS A 170 2.94 -2.18 2.18
CA CYS A 170 2.41 -3.12 1.19
C CYS A 170 2.65 -2.60 -0.23
N CYS A 171 3.09 -3.46 -1.15
CA CYS A 171 3.08 -3.16 -2.58
C CYS A 171 1.78 -3.68 -3.20
N ILE A 172 0.91 -2.81 -3.69
CA ILE A 172 -0.44 -3.13 -4.19
C ILE A 172 -0.45 -3.06 -5.71
N SER A 173 -0.97 -4.09 -6.37
CA SER A 173 -1.06 -4.13 -7.84
C SER A 173 -2.48 -4.15 -8.37
N GLU A 174 -3.44 -4.67 -7.58
CA GLU A 174 -4.81 -4.86 -8.04
C GLU A 174 -5.77 -4.83 -6.84
N ILE A 175 -6.91 -4.15 -7.02
CA ILE A 175 -8.02 -4.14 -6.07
C ILE A 175 -9.22 -4.75 -6.78
N ASN A 176 -9.91 -5.68 -6.12
CA ASN A 176 -11.05 -6.37 -6.70
C ASN A 176 -12.28 -6.13 -5.84
N ILE A 177 -13.41 -5.86 -6.49
CA ILE A 177 -14.67 -5.59 -5.82
C ILE A 177 -15.77 -6.40 -6.50
N GLN A 178 -16.62 -7.01 -5.69
CA GLN A 178 -17.84 -7.68 -6.14
C GLN A 178 -19.05 -6.91 -5.64
N PRO A 179 -19.84 -6.29 -6.53
CA PRO A 179 -21.18 -5.81 -6.19
C PRO A 179 -22.07 -6.94 -5.66
N PHE A 180 -22.95 -6.60 -4.72
CA PHE A 180 -23.91 -7.56 -4.17
C PHE A 180 -25.21 -7.57 -4.99
N GLU A 181 -25.71 -8.78 -5.22
CA GLU A 181 -27.03 -8.99 -5.81
C GLU A 181 -28.06 -9.17 -4.71
N VAL A 182 -29.05 -8.29 -4.69
CA VAL A 182 -30.10 -8.29 -3.68
C VAL A 182 -31.14 -9.34 -4.05
N TYR A 183 -30.76 -10.60 -3.90
CA TYR A 183 -31.53 -11.77 -4.36
C TYR A 183 -32.89 -11.94 -3.66
N PHE A 184 -33.11 -11.24 -2.55
CA PHE A 184 -34.37 -11.22 -1.81
C PHE A 184 -35.33 -10.10 -2.28
N HIS A 185 -34.92 -9.24 -3.23
CA HIS A 185 -35.81 -8.31 -3.92
C HIS A 185 -36.32 -8.90 -5.25
N ARG A 186 -37.50 -8.45 -5.70
CA ARG A 186 -38.03 -8.82 -7.02
C ARG A 186 -37.07 -8.33 -8.11
N GLY A 187 -36.78 -9.20 -9.09
CA GLY A 187 -35.84 -8.89 -10.17
C GLY A 187 -34.36 -9.03 -9.80
N ARG A 188 -34.03 -9.32 -8.53
CA ARG A 188 -32.67 -9.55 -8.03
C ARG A 188 -31.69 -8.42 -8.45
N PRO A 189 -32.02 -7.15 -8.12
CA PRO A 189 -31.25 -5.99 -8.54
C PRO A 189 -29.82 -6.00 -7.99
N ILE A 190 -28.90 -5.39 -8.74
CA ILE A 190 -27.51 -5.15 -8.32
C ILE A 190 -27.31 -3.64 -8.15
N TYR A 191 -27.15 -3.20 -6.92
CA TYR A 191 -26.88 -1.80 -6.63
C TYR A 191 -25.37 -1.55 -6.61
N SER A 192 -24.74 -1.37 -7.78
CA SER A 192 -23.30 -1.05 -7.85
C SER A 192 -23.04 0.45 -7.87
N ALA A 193 -21.78 0.83 -7.65
CA ALA A 193 -21.30 2.14 -8.06
C ALA A 193 -21.24 2.23 -9.60
N LYS A 194 -21.13 3.43 -10.16
CA LYS A 194 -20.86 3.63 -11.59
C LYS A 194 -19.35 3.51 -11.89
N SER A 195 -18.53 4.14 -11.06
CA SER A 195 -17.08 4.01 -11.09
C SER A 195 -16.50 3.90 -9.69
N VAL A 196 -15.23 3.51 -9.59
CA VAL A 196 -14.48 3.44 -8.34
C VAL A 196 -13.15 4.14 -8.46
N ARG A 197 -12.67 4.70 -7.35
CA ARG A 197 -11.32 5.27 -7.23
C ARG A 197 -10.66 4.75 -5.96
N PHE A 198 -9.36 4.52 -6.01
CA PHE A 198 -8.59 3.98 -4.90
C PHE A 198 -7.63 5.02 -4.36
N ARG A 199 -7.59 5.17 -3.04
CA ARG A 199 -6.61 5.99 -2.33
C ARG A 199 -5.82 5.15 -1.34
N LEU A 200 -4.50 5.32 -1.34
CA LEU A 200 -3.60 4.62 -0.44
C LEU A 200 -2.88 5.63 0.44
N GLY A 201 -2.70 5.30 1.71
CA GLY A 201 -2.12 6.26 2.65
C GLY A 201 -2.04 5.77 4.10
N HIS A 202 -2.06 6.74 5.01
CA HIS A 202 -1.77 6.57 6.42
C HIS A 202 -2.63 7.50 7.30
N LEU A 203 -2.62 7.25 8.61
CA LEU A 203 -3.21 8.15 9.61
C LEU A 203 -2.32 9.35 9.86
N LYS A 204 -2.89 10.55 10.05
CA LYS A 204 -2.13 11.76 10.41
C LYS A 204 -1.43 11.62 11.75
N SER A 205 -2.01 10.89 12.70
CA SER A 205 -1.37 10.70 14.02
C SER A 205 -1.73 9.39 14.73
N SER A 206 -0.85 8.97 15.64
CA SER A 206 -1.10 7.86 16.56
C SER A 206 -2.29 8.10 17.51
N ARG A 207 -2.66 9.37 17.77
CA ARG A 207 -3.87 9.70 18.54
C ARG A 207 -5.12 9.29 17.77
N GLU A 208 -5.17 9.54 16.46
CA GLU A 208 -6.29 9.12 15.62
C GLU A 208 -6.44 7.60 15.56
N LYS A 209 -5.33 6.85 15.66
CA LYS A 209 -5.38 5.38 15.80
C LYS A 209 -6.17 4.97 17.03
N SER A 210 -5.93 5.61 18.18
CA SER A 210 -6.71 5.37 19.41
C SER A 210 -8.18 5.76 19.25
N TYR A 211 -8.46 6.92 18.65
CA TYR A 211 -9.83 7.36 18.38
C TYR A 211 -10.58 6.44 17.42
N LEU A 212 -9.92 5.88 16.40
CA LEU A 212 -10.56 4.90 15.50
C LEU A 212 -10.89 3.60 16.22
N LEU A 213 -10.03 3.15 17.14
CA LEU A 213 -10.28 1.95 17.93
C LEU A 213 -11.43 2.14 18.93
N HIS A 214 -11.55 3.32 19.56
CA HIS A 214 -12.54 3.57 20.62
C HIS A 214 -13.85 4.21 20.11
N PHE A 215 -13.79 4.99 19.03
CA PHE A 215 -14.90 5.80 18.52
C PHE A 215 -14.99 5.79 16.99
N PRO A 216 -15.25 4.61 16.37
CA PRO A 216 -15.24 4.46 14.91
C PRO A 216 -16.28 5.32 14.18
N GLN A 217 -17.35 5.77 14.84
CA GLN A 217 -18.54 6.36 14.21
C GLN A 217 -18.70 7.88 14.37
N LEU A 218 -17.84 8.57 15.14
CA LEU A 218 -18.17 9.90 15.71
C LEU A 218 -17.70 11.15 14.92
N GLN A 219 -17.00 11.04 13.78
CA GLN A 219 -16.46 12.19 13.02
C GLN A 219 -16.35 11.87 11.52
N PRO A 220 -16.32 12.83 10.58
CA PRO A 220 -15.91 12.57 9.19
C PRO A 220 -14.50 11.96 9.18
N ALA A 221 -14.29 10.83 8.50
CA ALA A 221 -12.99 10.13 8.57
C ALA A 221 -11.92 10.76 7.70
N ASP A 222 -12.28 11.42 6.60
CA ASP A 222 -11.30 11.86 5.60
C ASP A 222 -10.28 12.83 6.18
N ASP A 223 -10.68 13.63 7.18
CA ASP A 223 -9.77 14.55 7.87
C ASP A 223 -8.73 13.86 8.76
N LYS A 224 -8.79 12.54 8.96
CA LYS A 224 -7.83 11.77 9.78
C LYS A 224 -6.78 11.05 8.95
N PHE A 225 -6.92 11.03 7.63
CA PHE A 225 -6.01 10.31 6.74
C PHE A 225 -5.22 11.28 5.89
N ILE A 226 -4.00 10.86 5.53
CA ILE A 226 -3.19 11.46 4.48
C ILE A 226 -3.09 10.44 3.36
N TRP A 227 -3.62 10.79 2.20
CA TRP A 227 -3.58 9.97 1.00
C TRP A 227 -2.36 10.36 0.16
N THR A 228 -1.41 9.44 0.01
CA THR A 228 -0.17 9.67 -0.75
C THR A 228 -0.27 9.17 -2.20
N TYR A 229 -1.32 8.41 -2.51
CA TYR A 229 -1.65 7.96 -3.84
C TYR A 229 -3.15 8.00 -4.06
N THR A 230 -3.56 8.41 -5.26
CA THR A 230 -4.94 8.36 -5.76
C THR A 230 -4.90 7.82 -7.18
N SER A 231 -5.67 6.77 -7.45
CA SER A 231 -5.76 6.17 -8.79
C SER A 231 -6.62 7.01 -9.74
N GLU A 232 -6.60 6.66 -11.02
CA GLU A 232 -7.67 7.02 -11.95
C GLU A 232 -9.01 6.39 -11.54
N GLU A 233 -10.09 6.82 -12.20
CA GLU A 233 -11.40 6.21 -12.03
C GLU A 233 -11.56 4.98 -12.92
N PHE A 234 -11.97 3.87 -12.31
CA PHE A 234 -12.29 2.65 -13.03
C PHE A 234 -13.80 2.45 -13.12
N GLN A 235 -14.30 2.11 -14.31
CA GLN A 235 -15.73 1.82 -14.49
C GLN A 235 -16.12 0.50 -13.82
N MET A 236 -17.20 0.52 -13.04
CA MET A 236 -17.76 -0.65 -12.38
C MET A 236 -18.99 -1.14 -13.15
N ARG A 237 -19.05 -2.44 -13.42
CA ARG A 237 -20.19 -3.08 -14.07
C ARG A 237 -21.26 -3.45 -13.05
N GLN A 238 -22.52 -3.45 -13.47
CA GLN A 238 -23.64 -3.98 -12.67
C GLN A 238 -23.71 -5.51 -12.76
N GLU A 239 -22.66 -6.19 -12.28
CA GLU A 239 -22.56 -7.65 -12.31
C GLU A 239 -22.14 -8.17 -10.92
N ASN A 240 -22.80 -9.23 -10.45
CA ASN A 240 -22.45 -9.94 -9.21
C ASN A 240 -21.27 -10.89 -9.45
N ARG A 241 -20.13 -10.30 -9.82
CA ARG A 241 -18.87 -10.99 -10.07
C ARG A 241 -17.73 -10.17 -9.48
N LEU A 242 -16.67 -10.86 -9.08
CA LEU A 242 -15.46 -10.20 -8.62
C LEU A 242 -14.78 -9.50 -9.80
N GLN A 243 -14.94 -8.19 -9.88
CA GLN A 243 -14.34 -7.34 -10.92
C GLN A 243 -12.92 -6.97 -10.52
N GLN A 244 -12.02 -6.95 -11.50
CA GLN A 244 -10.60 -6.67 -11.28
C GLN A 244 -10.25 -5.25 -11.70
N PHE A 245 -9.65 -4.50 -10.79
CA PHE A 245 -9.16 -3.15 -11.04
C PHE A 245 -7.64 -3.14 -10.84
N LYS A 246 -6.92 -3.31 -11.95
CA LYS A 246 -5.46 -3.32 -11.98
C LYS A 246 -4.94 -1.89 -12.00
N LEU A 247 -4.01 -1.60 -11.11
CA LEU A 247 -3.31 -0.32 -11.14
C LEU A 247 -2.33 -0.32 -12.33
N PRO A 248 -2.11 0.83 -13.00
CA PRO A 248 -1.18 0.90 -14.13
C PRO A 248 0.23 0.42 -13.78
N GLU A 249 0.68 0.74 -12.57
CA GLU A 249 1.92 0.26 -11.97
C GLU A 249 1.66 -0.15 -10.51
N PRO A 250 2.43 -1.10 -9.95
CA PRO A 250 2.34 -1.43 -8.52
C PRO A 250 2.64 -0.21 -7.65
N VAL A 251 1.83 0.01 -6.62
CA VAL A 251 1.93 1.16 -5.74
C VAL A 251 2.37 0.73 -4.34
N LEU A 252 3.40 1.40 -3.82
CA LEU A 252 3.82 1.19 -2.45
C LEU A 252 2.93 2.00 -1.48
N CYS A 253 2.09 1.30 -0.72
CA CYS A 253 1.28 1.87 0.35
C CYS A 253 2.09 1.92 1.66
N ILE A 254 2.36 3.14 2.13
CA ILE A 254 3.00 3.43 3.42
C ILE A 254 1.91 3.81 4.44
N GLY A 255 1.91 3.14 5.60
CA GLY A 255 0.90 3.24 6.66
C GLY A 255 -0.24 2.23 6.52
N GLY A 256 -0.38 1.58 5.36
CA GLY A 256 -1.23 0.41 5.17
C GLY A 256 -2.73 0.70 5.29
N TYR A 257 -3.21 1.84 4.79
CA TYR A 257 -4.64 2.13 4.66
C TYR A 257 -5.05 2.28 3.19
N LEU A 258 -6.23 1.72 2.88
CA LEU A 258 -6.89 1.82 1.59
C LEU A 258 -8.26 2.45 1.79
N GLN A 259 -8.58 3.47 1.00
CA GLN A 259 -9.93 3.97 0.79
C GLN A 259 -10.39 3.62 -0.63
N ILE A 260 -11.61 3.10 -0.72
CA ILE A 260 -12.33 2.89 -1.96
C ILE A 260 -13.41 3.96 -2.03
N GLU A 261 -13.30 4.87 -2.99
CA GLU A 261 -14.37 5.80 -3.35
C GLU A 261 -15.31 5.10 -4.33
N LEU A 262 -16.58 4.97 -3.96
CA LEU A 262 -17.66 4.43 -4.76
C LEU A 262 -18.41 5.61 -5.38
N LEU A 263 -18.16 5.86 -6.67
CA LEU A 263 -18.56 7.08 -7.36
C LEU A 263 -19.80 6.83 -8.22
N GLY A 264 -20.85 7.63 -7.93
CA GLY A 264 -22.15 7.50 -8.58
C GLY A 264 -22.87 6.20 -8.24
N ARG A 265 -24.19 6.22 -8.38
CA ARG A 265 -25.08 5.10 -8.04
C ARG A 265 -25.78 4.63 -9.29
N ALA A 266 -25.67 3.34 -9.60
CA ALA A 266 -26.00 2.84 -10.92
C ALA A 266 -27.50 2.73 -11.19
N GLN A 267 -28.32 2.45 -10.17
CA GLN A 267 -29.76 2.30 -10.31
C GLN A 267 -30.53 2.61 -9.00
N ARG A 268 -31.84 2.87 -9.13
CA ARG A 268 -32.75 3.09 -7.99
C ARG A 268 -33.32 1.78 -7.48
N CYS A 269 -33.67 1.78 -6.20
CA CYS A 269 -34.50 0.76 -5.58
C CYS A 269 -35.98 1.04 -5.89
N ASP A 270 -36.69 0.02 -6.36
CA ASP A 270 -38.10 0.14 -6.72
C ASP A 270 -39.03 0.27 -5.50
N ILE A 271 -38.53 0.05 -4.29
CA ILE A 271 -39.33 0.07 -3.04
C ILE A 271 -39.54 1.50 -2.54
N ASP A 272 -38.47 2.31 -2.53
CA ASP A 272 -38.45 3.67 -1.96
C ASP A 272 -37.98 4.74 -2.94
N ASN A 273 -37.65 4.35 -4.19
CA ASN A 273 -37.16 5.23 -5.25
C ASN A 273 -35.84 5.96 -4.88
N LEU A 274 -35.05 5.38 -3.98
CA LEU A 274 -33.71 5.87 -3.60
C LEU A 274 -32.60 5.06 -4.27
N PHE A 275 -31.41 5.64 -4.35
CA PHE A 275 -30.22 4.99 -4.87
C PHE A 275 -29.38 4.39 -3.74
N TYR A 276 -28.95 3.15 -3.93
CA TYR A 276 -28.11 2.40 -2.99
C TYR A 276 -26.80 1.96 -3.65
N ILE A 277 -25.82 1.60 -2.84
CA ILE A 277 -24.65 0.82 -3.25
C ILE A 277 -24.50 -0.36 -2.29
N CYS A 278 -24.44 -1.57 -2.82
CA CYS A 278 -24.28 -2.80 -2.08
C CYS A 278 -23.04 -3.56 -2.56
N ILE A 279 -22.11 -3.86 -1.65
CA ILE A 279 -20.85 -4.55 -1.95
C ILE A 279 -20.82 -5.88 -1.21
N ASN A 280 -20.57 -6.96 -1.93
CA ASN A 280 -20.46 -8.31 -1.39
C ASN A 280 -19.06 -8.57 -0.84
N TYR A 281 -18.03 -8.31 -1.65
CA TYR A 281 -16.67 -8.71 -1.33
C TYR A 281 -15.64 -7.73 -1.88
N VAL A 282 -14.59 -7.47 -1.09
CA VAL A 282 -13.41 -6.70 -1.49
C VAL A 282 -12.17 -7.57 -1.28
N LYS A 283 -11.26 -7.53 -2.25
CA LYS A 283 -9.96 -8.22 -2.18
C LYS A 283 -8.87 -7.30 -2.67
N VAL A 284 -7.75 -7.27 -1.96
CA VAL A 284 -6.59 -6.45 -2.34
C VAL A 284 -5.43 -7.39 -2.65
N ARG A 285 -4.92 -7.33 -3.88
CA ARG A 285 -3.79 -8.14 -4.34
C ARG A 285 -2.51 -7.32 -4.30
N GLY A 286 -1.46 -7.95 -3.82
CA GLY A 286 -0.15 -7.33 -3.69
C GLY A 286 0.79 -8.16 -2.83
N ARG A 287 1.77 -7.50 -2.21
CA ARG A 287 2.67 -8.09 -1.24
C ARG A 287 2.73 -7.23 0.02
N PRO A 288 2.28 -7.75 1.17
CA PRO A 288 2.70 -7.24 2.46
C PRO A 288 4.21 -7.44 2.62
N LEU A 289 4.93 -6.41 3.04
CA LEU A 289 6.39 -6.45 3.21
C LEU A 289 6.81 -6.76 4.66
N SER A 290 5.83 -6.98 5.54
CA SER A 290 6.04 -7.52 6.89
C SER A 290 6.41 -9.01 6.84
N PRO A 291 7.27 -9.53 7.74
CA PRO A 291 7.87 -8.83 8.88
C PRO A 291 9.22 -8.15 8.58
N ALA A 292 9.76 -8.31 7.37
CA ALA A 292 11.07 -7.78 6.99
C ALA A 292 11.10 -6.24 7.04
N PHE A 293 10.01 -5.59 6.64
CA PHE A 293 9.85 -4.15 6.60
C PHE A 293 8.69 -3.70 7.49
N GLY A 294 8.98 -2.76 8.40
CA GLY A 294 8.01 -2.13 9.28
C GLY A 294 8.00 -0.61 9.13
N VAL A 295 6.91 0.03 9.57
CA VAL A 295 6.76 1.48 9.57
C VAL A 295 6.54 1.93 11.02
N GLN A 296 7.47 2.70 11.57
CA GLN A 296 7.25 3.45 12.80
C GLN A 296 6.79 4.87 12.43
N ASN A 297 5.61 5.24 12.95
CA ASN A 297 5.06 6.57 12.75
C ASN A 297 5.62 7.48 13.86
N ILE A 298 6.65 8.28 13.54
CA ILE A 298 7.26 9.21 14.49
C ILE A 298 7.58 10.50 13.74
N GLU A 299 6.57 11.37 13.57
CA GLU A 299 6.56 12.79 13.94
C GLU A 299 5.25 13.44 13.47
N LEU A 300 4.87 14.56 14.09
CA LEU A 300 3.70 15.37 13.67
C LEU A 300 3.89 16.00 12.27
N SER A 301 5.07 15.83 11.66
CA SER A 301 5.45 16.30 10.33
C SER A 301 4.96 15.42 9.18
N GLY A 302 4.53 14.18 9.45
CA GLY A 302 4.19 13.20 8.40
C GLY A 302 5.39 12.39 7.88
N ASP A 303 6.53 12.49 8.57
CA ASP A 303 7.75 11.76 8.24
C ASP A 303 7.73 10.32 8.78
N PHE A 304 8.26 9.39 7.98
CA PHE A 304 8.29 7.96 8.34
C PHE A 304 9.68 7.48 8.72
N VAL A 305 9.74 6.72 9.81
CA VAL A 305 10.89 5.89 10.15
C VAL A 305 10.60 4.45 9.74
N LEU A 306 11.43 3.88 8.87
CA LEU A 306 11.29 2.48 8.49
C LEU A 306 12.13 1.57 9.38
N GLU A 307 11.56 0.43 9.73
CA GLU A 307 12.27 -0.68 10.33
C GLU A 307 12.64 -1.70 9.27
N TYR A 308 13.87 -2.21 9.34
CA TYR A 308 14.33 -3.30 8.51
C TYR A 308 15.01 -4.38 9.34
N LYS A 309 14.47 -5.60 9.28
CA LYS A 309 14.95 -6.76 10.03
C LYS A 309 15.67 -7.70 9.08
N ARG A 310 16.97 -7.90 9.30
CA ARG A 310 17.77 -8.80 8.47
C ARG A 310 17.50 -10.25 8.90
N GLY A 311 17.16 -11.12 7.94
CA GLY A 311 17.02 -12.56 8.17
C GLY A 311 15.65 -13.18 7.88
N PHE A 312 14.72 -12.44 7.27
CA PHE A 312 13.43 -12.97 6.79
C PHE A 312 13.37 -13.17 5.26
N LEU A 313 14.52 -13.23 4.59
CA LEU A 313 14.65 -13.59 3.17
C LEU A 313 14.94 -15.08 3.02
#